data_AF-A0A0S7WZL2-F1
#
_entry.id   AF-A0A0S7WZL2-F1
#
_cell.length_a   1.000
_cell.length_b   1.000
_cell.length_c   1.000
_cell.angle_alpha   90.00
_cell.angle_beta   90.00
_cell.angle_gamma   90.00
#
_symmetry.space_group_name_H-M   'P 1'
#
loop_
_entity.id
_entity.type
_entity.pdbx_description
1 polymer ?
#
loop_
_entity_poly.entity_id
_entity_poly.type
_entity_poly.pdbx_seq_one_letter_code
_entity_poly.pdbx_strand_id
1 'polypeptide(L)'
;TTICHEIFHFQFLYYYANFCRKQGLNKKQIEDLKEALTVLLNIEEFDNIILVEDVGYPDHQVLRQKILNIWKKGRDFYLTNKNGFKIFLEKIIKNVEL
;
A
#
# COMPACT_ATOMS: atom_id res chain seq x y z
N THR A 1 12.55 9.87 -5.51
CA THR A 1 11.08 9.97 -5.46
C THR A 1 10.53 10.37 -6.80
N THR A 2 9.54 9.65 -7.32
CA THR A 2 8.83 9.94 -8.58
C THR A 2 7.49 10.65 -8.31
N ILE A 3 6.90 11.30 -9.32
CA ILE A 3 5.59 11.98 -9.16
C ILE A 3 4.50 10.98 -8.73
N CYS A 4 4.50 9.76 -9.28
CA CYS A 4 3.51 8.73 -8.94
C CYS A 4 3.60 8.31 -7.46
N HIS A 5 4.81 8.22 -6.90
CA HIS A 5 5.02 7.93 -5.48
C HIS A 5 4.34 8.97 -4.58
N GLU A 6 4.57 10.25 -4.83
CA GLU A 6 3.98 11.32 -4.01
C GLU A 6 2.47 11.44 -4.21
N ILE A 7 1.97 11.24 -5.44
CA ILE A 7 0.53 11.18 -5.69
C ILE A 7 -0.08 10.03 -4.89
N PHE A 8 0.55 8.85 -4.90
CA PHE A 8 0.08 7.70 -4.13
C PHE A 8 -0.01 8.04 -2.63
N HIS A 9 1.02 8.68 -2.08
CA HIS A 9 1.01 9.16 -0.69
C HIS A 9 -0.18 10.08 -0.40
N PHE A 10 -0.42 11.08 -1.24
CA PHE A 10 -1.55 12.00 -1.06
C PHE A 10 -2.89 11.29 -1.12
N GLN A 11 -3.09 10.40 -2.10
CA GLN A 11 -4.31 9.61 -2.23
C GLN A 11 -4.52 8.72 -1.00
N PHE A 12 -3.49 8.01 -0.55
CA PHE A 12 -3.57 7.16 0.63
C PHE A 12 -3.95 7.96 1.88
N LEU A 13 -3.25 9.08 2.14
CA LEU A 13 -3.49 9.88 3.34
C LEU A 13 -4.89 10.50 3.33
N TYR A 14 -5.35 11.01 2.19
CA TYR A 14 -6.66 11.63 2.06
C TYR A 14 -7.80 10.63 2.31
N TYR A 15 -7.74 9.46 1.67
CA TYR A 15 -8.85 8.49 1.73
C TYR A 15 -8.77 7.50 2.90
N TYR A 16 -7.55 7.12 3.33
CA TYR A 16 -7.38 5.95 4.19
C TYR A 16 -6.68 6.22 5.53
N ALA A 17 -6.07 7.38 5.76
CA ALA A 17 -5.43 7.66 7.06
C ALA A 17 -6.41 7.57 8.23
N ASN A 18 -7.61 8.15 8.10
CA ASN A 18 -8.64 8.05 9.15
C ASN A 18 -9.15 6.61 9.32
N PHE A 19 -9.25 5.86 8.23
CA PHE A 19 -9.61 4.45 8.28
C PHE A 19 -8.58 3.64 9.07
N CYS A 20 -7.29 3.80 8.78
CA CYS A 20 -6.19 3.15 9.49
C CYS A 20 -6.18 3.49 10.99
N ARG A 21 -6.41 4.77 11.35
CA ARG A 21 -6.55 5.18 12.77
C ARG A 21 -7.70 4.46 13.47
N LYS A 22 -8.85 4.32 12.81
CA LYS A 22 -10.00 3.58 13.33
C LYS A 22 -9.74 2.07 13.47
N GLN A 23 -8.76 1.54 12.74
CA GLN A 23 -8.29 0.16 12.88
C GLN A 23 -7.20 0.01 13.97
N GLY A 24 -6.83 1.10 14.66
CA GLY A 24 -5.90 1.06 15.79
C GLY A 24 -4.46 1.43 15.45
N LEU A 25 -4.15 1.84 14.21
CA LEU A 25 -2.80 2.24 13.85
C LEU A 25 -2.44 3.62 14.45
N ASN A 26 -1.24 3.71 15.01
CA ASN A 26 -0.64 4.97 15.41
C ASN A 26 -0.06 5.74 14.21
N LYS A 27 0.35 6.99 14.41
CA LYS A 27 0.89 7.85 13.34
C LYS A 27 2.09 7.22 12.62
N LYS A 28 3.05 6.64 13.37
CA LYS A 28 4.25 6.03 12.80
C LYS A 28 3.89 4.84 11.90
N GLN A 29 3.01 3.96 12.37
CA GLN A 29 2.54 2.81 11.59
C GLN A 29 1.82 3.24 10.31
N ILE A 30 1.09 4.36 10.33
CA ILE A 30 0.45 4.90 9.12
C ILE A 30 1.49 5.41 8.13
N GLU A 31 2.53 6.11 8.59
CA GLU A 31 3.62 6.56 7.71
C GLU A 31 4.40 5.37 7.14
N ASP A 32 4.76 4.38 7.96
CA ASP A 32 5.45 3.17 7.49
C ASP A 32 4.61 2.40 6.46
N LEU A 33 3.29 2.29 6.69
CA LEU A 33 2.37 1.67 5.73
C LEU A 33 2.25 2.49 4.44
N LYS A 34 2.16 3.83 4.54
CA LYS A 34 2.09 4.75 3.39
C LYS A 34 3.31 4.56 2.48
N GLU A 35 4.52 4.60 3.06
CA GLU A 35 5.77 4.41 2.33
C GLU A 35 5.86 3.01 1.71
N ALA A 36 5.49 1.96 2.46
CA ALA A 36 5.59 0.60 1.97
C ALA A 36 4.56 0.26 0.88
N LEU A 37 3.37 0.86 0.90
CA LEU A 37 2.33 0.62 -0.11
C LEU A 37 2.74 1.05 -1.51
N THR A 38 3.72 1.95 -1.65
CA THR A 38 4.26 2.37 -2.95
C THR A 38 4.85 1.22 -3.76
N VAL A 39 5.14 0.06 -3.13
CA VAL A 39 5.54 -1.16 -3.85
C VAL A 39 4.50 -1.63 -4.87
N LEU A 40 3.23 -1.25 -4.67
CA LEU A 40 2.16 -1.52 -5.63
C LEU A 40 2.28 -0.69 -6.91
N LEU A 41 3.18 0.28 -6.98
CA LEU A 41 3.48 0.96 -8.24
C LEU A 41 4.37 0.12 -9.17
N ASN A 42 5.01 -0.93 -8.66
CA ASN A 42 5.91 -1.81 -9.41
C ASN A 42 5.22 -3.09 -9.92
N ILE A 43 3.89 -3.16 -9.89
CA ILE A 43 3.15 -4.30 -10.45
C ILE A 43 2.79 -4.02 -11.90
N GLU A 44 2.55 -5.08 -12.67
CA GLU A 44 2.32 -5.06 -14.12
C GLU A 44 1.27 -4.03 -14.58
N GLU A 45 0.27 -3.76 -13.75
CA GLU A 45 -0.79 -2.80 -14.04
C GLU A 45 -0.29 -1.33 -14.14
N PHE A 46 0.86 -1.03 -13.55
CA PHE A 46 1.44 0.32 -13.51
C PHE A 46 2.72 0.46 -14.34
N ASP A 47 3.18 -0.59 -15.04
CA ASP A 47 4.41 -0.57 -15.84
C ASP A 47 4.44 0.55 -16.89
N ASN A 48 3.28 0.92 -17.44
CA ASN A 48 3.15 1.99 -18.43
C ASN A 48 2.98 3.39 -17.81
N ILE A 49 2.90 3.49 -16.48
CA ILE A 49 2.66 4.72 -15.72
C ILE A 49 3.94 5.17 -15.02
N ILE A 50 4.70 4.24 -14.45
CA ILE A 50 5.96 4.55 -13.79
C ILE A 50 7.13 4.56 -14.78
N LEU A 51 8.01 5.56 -14.64
CA LEU A 51 9.23 5.67 -15.45
C LEU A 51 10.39 4.86 -14.87
N VAL A 52 10.36 4.64 -13.55
CA VAL A 52 11.40 3.98 -12.76
C VAL A 52 10.73 3.23 -11.62
N GLU A 53 11.21 2.03 -11.33
CA GLU A 53 10.76 1.23 -10.19
C GLU A 53 10.94 1.96 -8.85
N ASP A 54 9.94 1.83 -8.00
CA ASP A 54 9.99 2.29 -6.63
C ASP A 54 10.73 1.26 -5.75
N VAL A 55 12.01 1.50 -5.48
CA VAL A 55 12.81 0.60 -4.63
C VAL A 55 12.47 0.70 -3.14
N GLY A 56 11.85 1.81 -2.69
CA GLY A 56 11.56 2.08 -1.28
C GLY A 56 12.79 2.15 -0.36
N TYR A 57 12.57 2.36 0.94
CA TYR A 57 13.63 2.35 1.95
C TYR A 57 13.96 0.93 2.43
N PRO A 58 15.21 0.65 2.87
CA PRO A 58 15.60 -0.66 3.40
C PRO A 58 14.71 -1.16 4.55
N ASP A 59 14.33 -0.25 5.45
CA ASP A 59 13.54 -0.57 6.64
C ASP A 59 12.13 -1.07 6.31
N HIS A 60 11.62 -0.76 5.12
CA HIS A 60 10.28 -1.14 4.69
C HIS A 60 10.25 -2.40 3.82
N GLN A 61 11.40 -2.98 3.43
CA GLN A 61 11.42 -4.10 2.47
C GLN A 61 10.63 -5.33 2.95
N VAL A 62 10.70 -5.66 4.23
CA VAL A 62 9.94 -6.77 4.81
C VAL A 62 8.43 -6.50 4.72
N LEU A 63 7.99 -5.27 5.01
CA LEU A 63 6.59 -4.88 4.91
C LEU A 63 6.12 -4.88 3.45
N ARG A 64 6.93 -4.34 2.52
CA ARG A 64 6.67 -4.34 1.07
C ARG A 64 6.46 -5.75 0.52
N GLN A 65 7.32 -6.70 0.92
CA GLN A 65 7.17 -8.09 0.49
C GLN A 65 5.88 -8.73 1.01
N LYS A 66 5.49 -8.44 2.26
CA LYS A 66 4.22 -8.91 2.82
C LYS A 66 3.02 -8.30 2.08
N ILE A 67 3.07 -7.00 1.78
CA ILE A 67 2.04 -6.28 1.00
C ILE A 67 1.86 -6.93 -0.37
N LEU A 68 2.94 -7.15 -1.12
CA LEU A 68 2.89 -7.82 -2.43
C LEU A 68 2.29 -9.23 -2.35
N ASN A 69 2.66 -10.00 -1.31
CA ASN A 69 2.13 -11.34 -1.11
C ASN A 69 0.62 -11.33 -0.83
N ILE A 70 0.13 -10.37 -0.03
CA ILE A 70 -1.31 -10.20 0.25
C ILE A 70 -2.05 -9.73 -1.00
N TRP A 71 -1.45 -8.83 -1.78
CA TRP A 71 -2.01 -8.33 -3.04
C TRP A 71 -2.20 -9.47 -4.02
N LYS A 72 -1.13 -10.21 -4.35
CA LYS A 72 -1.15 -11.34 -5.30
C LYS A 72 -2.21 -12.39 -4.96
N LYS A 73 -2.43 -12.69 -3.68
CA LYS A 73 -3.41 -13.69 -3.23
C LYS A 73 -4.88 -13.29 -3.42
N GLY A 74 -5.18 -12.00 -3.59
CA GLY A 74 -6.56 -11.52 -3.65
C GLY A 74 -6.81 -10.44 -4.68
N ARG A 75 -5.84 -10.19 -5.57
CA ARG A 75 -5.82 -9.09 -6.53
C ARG A 75 -7.14 -8.95 -7.29
N ASP A 76 -7.57 -10.00 -7.97
CA ASP A 76 -8.74 -9.94 -8.84
C ASP A 76 -10.02 -9.63 -8.04
N PHE A 77 -10.11 -10.12 -6.81
CA PHE A 77 -11.18 -9.76 -5.87
C PHE A 77 -11.09 -8.30 -5.43
N TYR A 78 -9.89 -7.78 -5.13
CA TYR A 78 -9.73 -6.39 -4.74
C TYR A 78 -10.05 -5.41 -5.88
N LEU A 79 -9.73 -5.77 -7.13
CA LEU A 79 -9.99 -4.92 -8.29
C LEU A 79 -11.46 -4.91 -8.70
N THR A 80 -12.18 -6.02 -8.55
CA THR A 80 -13.59 -6.14 -8.95
C THR A 80 -14.58 -5.70 -7.87
N ASN A 81 -14.12 -5.55 -6.62
CA ASN A 81 -14.96 -5.15 -5.50
C ASN A 81 -14.87 -3.65 -5.24
N LYS A 82 -16.03 -2.98 -5.11
CA LYS A 82 -16.11 -1.54 -4.77
C LYS A 82 -15.32 -1.15 -3.51
N ASN A 83 -15.21 -2.05 -2.53
CA ASN A 83 -14.47 -1.84 -1.29
C ASN A 83 -13.13 -2.62 -1.26
N GLY A 84 -12.66 -3.12 -2.38
CA GLY A 84 -11.57 -4.07 -2.45
C GLY A 84 -10.26 -3.55 -1.84
N PHE A 85 -9.88 -2.29 -2.12
CA PHE A 85 -8.69 -1.70 -1.51
C PHE A 85 -8.81 -1.57 0.02
N LYS A 86 -10.00 -1.26 0.54
CA LYS A 86 -10.23 -1.21 1.99
C LYS A 86 -10.10 -2.61 2.62
N ILE A 87 -10.65 -3.64 1.98
CA ILE A 87 -10.52 -5.03 2.42
C ILE A 87 -9.04 -5.47 2.38
N PHE A 88 -8.31 -5.05 1.36
CA PHE A 88 -6.88 -5.28 1.24
C PHE A 88 -6.10 -4.63 2.39
N LEU A 89 -6.37 -3.36 2.72
CA LEU A 89 -5.78 -2.68 3.87
C LEU A 89 -6.11 -3.38 5.20
N GLU A 90 -7.36 -3.83 5.39
CA GLU A 90 -7.74 -4.61 6.58
C GLU A 90 -6.94 -5.89 6.71
N LYS A 91 -6.68 -6.59 5.59
CA LYS A 91 -5.84 -7.78 5.59
C LYS A 91 -4.39 -7.46 5.93
N ILE A 92 -3.83 -6.36 5.44
CA ILE A 92 -2.48 -5.94 5.83
C ILE A 92 -2.43 -5.69 7.33
N ILE A 93 -3.32 -4.83 7.84
CA ILE A 93 -3.35 -4.42 9.24
C ILE A 93 -3.51 -5.62 10.20
N LYS A 94 -4.30 -6.64 9.82
CA LYS A 94 -4.54 -7.82 10.66
C LYS A 94 -3.43 -8.88 10.58
N ASN A 95 -2.71 -8.98 9.47
CA ASN A 95 -1.76 -10.08 9.21
C ASN A 95 -0.31 -9.64 9.16
N VAL A 96 -0.04 -8.35 9.33
CA VAL A 96 1.30 -7.78 9.33
C VAL A 96 1.51 -6.97 10.60
N GLU A 97 2.55 -7.33 11.35
CA GLU A 97 3.07 -6.47 12.40
C GLU A 97 3.64 -5.19 11.75
N LEU A 98 3.02 -4.06 12.09
CA LEU A 98 3.34 -2.71 11.63
C LEU A 98 4.02 -1.91 12.75
#